data_AF-A0A955YN70-F1
#
_entry.id   AF-A0A955YN70-F1
#
_cell.length_a   1.000
_cell.length_b   1.000
_cell.length_c   1.000
_cell.angle_alpha   90.00
_cell.angle_beta   90.00
_cell.angle_gamma   90.00
#
_symmetry.space_group_name_H-M   'P 1'
#
loop_
_entity.id
_entity.type
_entity.pdbx_description
1 polymer ?
#
loop_
_entity_poly.entity_id
_entity_poly.type
_entity_poly.pdbx_seq_one_letter_code
_entity_poly.pdbx_strand_id
1 'polypeptide(L)' 'MPPSETRQAILSAAITLMGRGGAGALSAAALAAEVGISKATVFHHFRSIDEIPVAALDLLTGLLLTASNGSSSG' A
#
# COMPACT_ATOMS: atom_id res chain seq x y z
N MET A 1 -1.99 18.17 -4.07
CA MET A 1 -1.12 17.06 -4.54
C MET A 1 -1.72 16.50 -5.83
N PRO A 2 -0.91 16.15 -6.85
CA PRO A 2 -1.41 15.46 -8.03
C PRO A 2 -1.97 14.06 -7.66
N PRO A 3 -2.96 13.54 -8.40
CA PRO A 3 -3.73 12.34 -8.03
C PRO A 3 -2.91 11.05 -7.94
N SER A 4 -1.73 11.00 -8.60
CA SER A 4 -0.83 9.85 -8.57
C SER A 4 -0.14 9.64 -7.21
N GLU A 5 -0.07 10.66 -6.38
CA GLU A 5 0.66 10.62 -5.09
C GLU A 5 -0.16 9.93 -3.99
N THR A 6 -1.49 10.09 -4.00
CA THR A 6 -2.36 9.57 -2.93
C THR A 6 -2.28 8.05 -2.80
N ARG A 7 -2.28 7.34 -3.94
CA ARG A 7 -2.17 5.87 -3.94
C ARG A 7 -0.82 5.44 -3.35
N GLN A 8 0.27 6.10 -3.73
CA GLN A 8 1.60 5.79 -3.19
C GLN A 8 1.71 6.10 -1.70
N ALA A 9 1.13 7.22 -1.25
CA ALA A 9 1.11 7.59 0.16
C ALA A 9 0.37 6.54 1.01
N ILE A 10 -0.76 6.01 0.52
CA ILE A 10 -1.49 4.92 1.18
C ILE A 10 -0.61 3.66 1.28
N LEU A 11 0.09 3.29 0.21
CA LEU A 11 0.96 2.11 0.21
C LEU A 11 2.15 2.28 1.17
N SER A 12 2.77 3.47 1.21
CA SER A 12 3.85 3.79 2.16
C SER A 12 3.39 3.73 3.62
N ALA A 13 2.22 4.29 3.92
CA ALA A 13 1.59 4.17 5.23
C ALA A 13 1.33 2.70 5.59
N ALA A 14 0.87 1.90 4.62
CA ALA A 14 0.62 0.48 4.85
C ALA A 14 1.89 -0.28 5.26
N ILE A 15 3.01 -0.03 4.59
CA ILE A 15 4.32 -0.64 4.91
C ILE A 15 4.72 -0.29 6.36
N THR A 16 4.55 0.97 6.75
CA THR A 16 4.89 1.44 8.10
C THR A 16 4.03 0.77 9.17
N LEU A 17 2.72 0.69 8.96
CA LEU A 17 1.79 0.07 9.89
C LEU A 17 2.03 -1.44 10.01
N MET A 18 2.31 -2.12 8.89
CA MET A 18 2.68 -3.54 8.90
C MET A 18 3.95 -3.79 9.70
N GLY A 19 4.97 -2.91 9.58
CA GLY A 19 6.19 -3.02 10.37
C GLY A 19 5.97 -2.87 11.88
N ARG A 20 4.90 -2.19 12.31
CA ARG A 20 4.57 -1.98 13.73
C ARG A 20 3.66 -3.06 14.32
N GLY A 21 2.68 -3.54 13.57
CA GLY A 21 1.62 -4.42 14.09
C GLY A 21 1.16 -5.53 13.13
N GLY A 22 1.88 -5.75 12.03
CA GLY A 22 1.55 -6.75 11.02
C GLY A 22 0.32 -6.41 10.18
N ALA A 23 -0.16 -7.39 9.41
CA ALA A 23 -1.30 -7.22 8.52
C ALA A 23 -2.61 -6.90 9.25
N GLY A 24 -2.81 -7.41 10.48
CA GLY A 24 -4.02 -7.15 11.27
C GLY A 24 -4.15 -5.72 11.79
N ALA A 25 -3.05 -4.96 11.84
CA ALA A 25 -3.06 -3.55 12.22
C ALA A 25 -3.48 -2.62 11.05
N LEU A 26 -3.51 -3.13 9.82
CA LEU A 26 -3.96 -2.36 8.67
C LEU A 26 -5.46 -2.17 8.70
N SER A 27 -5.88 -0.92 8.57
CA SER A 27 -7.28 -0.56 8.49
C SER A 27 -7.46 0.72 7.70
N ALA A 28 -8.60 0.86 7.02
CA ALA A 28 -8.92 2.07 6.27
C ALA A 28 -8.85 3.32 7.17
N ALA A 29 -9.18 3.19 8.46
CA ALA A 29 -9.04 4.24 9.45
C ALA A 29 -7.57 4.62 9.73
N ALA A 30 -6.71 3.62 9.94
CA ALA A 30 -5.29 3.83 10.25
C ALA A 30 -4.56 4.44 9.06
N LEU A 31 -4.80 3.93 7.85
CA LEU A 31 -4.22 4.47 6.62
C LEU A 31 -4.68 5.90 6.34
N ALA A 32 -5.98 6.15 6.49
CA ALA A 32 -6.55 7.48 6.35
C ALA A 32 -5.90 8.47 7.33
N ALA A 33 -5.74 8.09 8.60
CA ALA A 33 -5.10 8.91 9.61
C ALA A 33 -3.61 9.15 9.32
N GLU A 34 -2.86 8.12 8.92
CA GLU A 34 -1.42 8.20 8.65
C GLU A 34 -1.12 9.09 7.43
N VAL A 35 -1.95 9.01 6.39
CA VAL A 35 -1.80 9.85 5.18
C VAL A 35 -2.46 11.23 5.35
N GLY A 36 -3.36 11.38 6.33
CA GLY A 36 -4.15 12.60 6.52
C GLY A 36 -5.30 12.76 5.51
N ILE A 37 -5.88 11.65 5.05
CA ILE A 37 -7.02 11.63 4.12
C ILE A 37 -8.28 11.07 4.78
N SER A 38 -9.41 11.11 4.07
CA SER A 38 -10.66 10.50 4.55
C SER A 38 -10.77 9.03 4.18
N LYS A 39 -11.46 8.23 4.99
CA LYS A 39 -11.75 6.81 4.70
C LYS A 39 -12.40 6.61 3.33
N ALA A 40 -13.29 7.52 2.93
CA ALA A 40 -13.93 7.49 1.61
C ALA A 40 -12.91 7.60 0.47
N THR A 41 -11.86 8.42 0.63
CA THR A 41 -10.75 8.53 -0.34
C THR A 41 -9.97 7.22 -0.43
N VAL A 42 -9.72 6.53 0.69
CA VAL A 42 -9.07 5.21 0.68
C VAL A 42 -9.90 4.22 -0.14
N PHE A 43 -11.21 4.13 0.12
CA PHE A 43 -12.11 3.23 -0.62
C PHE A 43 -12.32 3.63 -2.09
N HIS A 44 -12.11 4.91 -2.42
CA HIS A 44 -12.13 5.38 -3.79
C HIS A 44 -10.93 4.84 -4.59
N HIS A 45 -9.77 4.70 -3.94
CA HIS A 45 -8.55 4.17 -4.56
C HIS A 45 -8.44 2.65 -4.49
N PHE A 46 -8.87 2.04 -3.38
CA PHE A 46 -8.79 0.60 -3.13
C PHE A 46 -10.16 0.04 -2.79
N ARG A 47 -10.56 -1.04 -3.45
CA ARG A 47 -11.90 -1.61 -3.28
C ARG A 47 -12.02 -2.29 -1.92
N SER A 48 -10.93 -2.92 -1.45
CA SER A 48 -10.84 -3.52 -0.12
C SER A 48 -9.49 -3.26 0.56
N ILE A 49 -9.53 -3.20 1.88
CA ILE A 49 -8.33 -3.02 2.72
C ILE A 49 -7.31 -4.16 2.58
N ASP A 50 -7.80 -5.37 2.30
CA ASP A 50 -7.00 -6.59 2.14
C ASP A 50 -6.13 -6.56 0.86
N GLU A 51 -6.51 -5.76 -0.14
CA GLU A 51 -5.76 -5.61 -1.40
C GLU A 51 -4.53 -4.70 -1.21
N ILE A 52 -4.58 -3.81 -0.22
CA ILE A 52 -3.54 -2.82 0.06
C ILE A 52 -2.22 -3.46 0.49
N PRO A 53 -2.17 -4.39 1.48
CA PRO A 53 -0.92 -5.06 1.83
C PRO A 53 -0.34 -5.84 0.66
N VAL A 54 -1.17 -6.52 -0.14
CA VAL A 54 -0.73 -7.25 -1.34
C VAL A 54 -0.07 -6.29 -2.33
N ALA A 55 -0.73 -5.16 -2.65
CA ALA A 55 -0.18 -4.15 -3.55
C ALA A 55 1.08 -3.46 -2.99
N ALA A 56 1.17 -3.29 -1.66
CA ALA A 56 2.33 -2.69 -1.00
C ALA A 56 3.55 -3.62 -1.05
N LEU A 57 3.32 -4.92 -0.85
CA LEU A 57 4.36 -5.95 -0.98
C LEU A 57 4.83 -6.10 -2.43
N ASP A 58 3.90 -6.07 -3.40
CA ASP A 58 4.22 -6.10 -4.83
C ASP A 58 5.11 -4.92 -5.27
N LEU A 59 4.89 -3.75 -4.66
CA LEU A 59 5.75 -2.58 -4.86
C LEU A 59 7.19 -2.82 -4.39
N LEU A 60 7.36 -3.51 -3.26
CA LEU A 60 8.68 -3.82 -2.69
C LEU A 60 9.41 -4.87 -3.54
N THR A 61 8.69 -5.88 -4.02
CA THR A 61 9.27 -6.93 -4.87
C THR A 61 9.63 -6.39 -6.26
N GLY A 62 8.78 -5.57 -6.89
CA GLY A 62 9.05 -4.98 -8.21
C GLY A 62 10.36 -4.18 -8.27
N LEU A 63 10.75 -3.52 -7.17
CA LEU A 63 12.02 -2.78 -7.06
C LEU A 63 13.25 -3.68 -6.96
N LEU A 64 13.13 -4.87 -6.38
CA LEU A 64 14.21 -5.85 -6.29
C LEU A 64 14.34 -6.66 -7.58
N LEU A 65 13.22 -6.96 -8.24
CA LEU A 65 13.19 -7.71 -9.51
C LEU A 65 13.69 -6.88 -10.70
N THR A 66 13.46 -5.57 -10.76
CA THR A 66 14.06 -4.73 -11.82
C THR A 66 15.59 -4.68 -11.75
N ALA A 67 16.16 -4.90 -10.55
CA ALA A 67 17.61 -5.02 -10.37
C ALA A 67 18.17 -6.40 -10.77
N SER A 68 17.34 -7.44 -10.86
CA SER A 68 17.73 -8.79 -11.28
C SER A 68 16.87 -9.25 -12.46
N ASN A 69 17.27 -8.86 -13.67
CA ASN A 69 16.68 -9.39 -14.90
C ASN A 69 16.79 -10.93 -14.93
N GLY A 70 15.67 -11.63 -14.79
CA GLY A 70 15.54 -13.04 -15.17
C GLY A 70 14.58 -13.89 -14.33
N SER A 71 13.38 -14.11 -14.87
CA SER A 71 12.51 -15.31 -14.72
C SER A 71 11.48 -15.40 -13.58
N SER A 72 10.24 -15.68 -14.03
CA SER A 72 9.11 -16.44 -13.42
C SER A 72 8.37 -15.83 -12.22
N SER A 73 7.05 -15.82 -12.11
CA SER A 73 5.92 -16.57 -12.73
C SER A 73 4.75 -15.57 -12.92
N GLY A 74 3.79 -15.72 -13.85
CA GLY A 74 2.95 -16.89 -14.12
C GLY A 74 1.57 -16.64 -13.52
#